data_AF-A0A3D9D6Z6-F1
#
_entry.id   AF-A0A3D9D6Z6-F1
#
_cell.length_a   1.000
_cell.length_b   1.000
_cell.length_c   1.000
_cell.angle_alpha   90.00
_cell.angle_beta   90.00
_cell.angle_gamma   90.00
#
_symmetry.space_group_name_H-M   'P 1'
#
loop_
_entity.id
_entity.type
_entity.pdbx_description
1 polymer ?
#
loop_
_entity_poly.entity_id
_entity_poly.type
_entity_poly.pdbx_seq_one_letter_code
_entity_poly.pdbx_strand_id
1 'polypeptide(L)'
;MYKQIMIFNKNIDLEIGSVYVMFNNYLSQDNKLDPSKKIFYINLPFHNSIKISEYIDNKDLSIENYEKLIKKYNLEFIKPKEIIDVFNQLVYAIINEIESYDIFIVGTMGIDFESIKLILKELLNIAETYEKIFIFIQNESKNLDTLEKVDLLKLNDFEAWYVNKLRDNDDDAFVFKQR
;
A
#
# COMPACT_ATOMS: atom_id res chain seq x y z
N MET A 1 -3.54 -14.40 -15.73
CA MET A 1 -2.10 -14.59 -16.00
C MET A 1 -1.35 -14.37 -14.69
N TYR A 2 -0.30 -15.15 -14.40
CA TYR A 2 0.45 -15.03 -13.14
C TYR A 2 1.88 -14.52 -13.36
N LYS A 3 2.40 -13.78 -12.39
CA LYS A 3 3.79 -13.29 -12.33
C LYS A 3 4.42 -13.76 -11.02
N GLN A 4 5.52 -14.49 -11.13
CA GLN A 4 6.29 -14.92 -9.97
C GLN A 4 7.26 -13.81 -9.56
N ILE A 5 7.29 -13.47 -8.28
CA ILE A 5 8.26 -12.54 -7.72
C ILE A 5 8.80 -13.02 -6.39
N MET A 6 9.98 -12.53 -6.02
CA MET A 6 10.59 -12.80 -4.72
C MET A 6 10.28 -11.65 -3.75
N ILE A 7 9.58 -11.95 -2.66
CA ILE A 7 9.30 -11.01 -1.57
C ILE A 7 9.75 -11.65 -0.26
N PHE A 8 10.59 -10.93 0.49
CA PHE A 8 11.12 -11.39 1.79
C PHE A 8 11.70 -12.81 1.75
N ASN A 9 12.51 -13.09 0.72
CA ASN A 9 13.15 -14.38 0.46
C ASN A 9 12.17 -15.54 0.17
N LYS A 10 10.92 -15.24 -0.21
CA LYS A 10 9.93 -16.22 -0.67
C LYS A 10 9.51 -15.92 -2.09
N ASN A 11 9.45 -16.96 -2.93
CA ASN A 11 8.85 -16.85 -4.26
C ASN A 11 7.33 -16.95 -4.12
N ILE A 12 6.62 -16.03 -4.74
CA ILE A 12 5.17 -15.92 -4.67
C ILE A 12 4.64 -15.74 -6.08
N ASP A 13 3.64 -16.54 -6.45
CA ASP A 13 2.91 -16.39 -7.70
C ASP A 13 1.71 -15.46 -7.50
N LEU A 14 1.70 -14.34 -8.23
CA LEU A 14 0.70 -13.29 -8.11
C LEU A 14 -0.08 -13.17 -9.40
N GLU A 15 -1.39 -13.01 -9.27
CA GLU A 15 -2.27 -12.78 -10.39
C GLU A 15 -2.11 -11.34 -10.87
N ILE A 16 -1.88 -11.16 -12.17
CA ILE A 16 -1.84 -9.84 -12.80
C ILE A 16 -3.23 -9.21 -12.70
N GLY A 17 -3.27 -7.92 -12.39
CA GLY A 17 -4.51 -7.18 -12.21
C GLY A 17 -5.15 -7.36 -10.83
N SER A 18 -4.34 -7.57 -9.80
CA SER A 18 -4.82 -7.88 -8.45
C SER A 18 -4.15 -7.02 -7.37
N VAL A 19 -4.89 -6.81 -6.29
CA VAL A 19 -4.42 -6.17 -5.07
C VAL A 19 -4.30 -7.23 -3.97
N TYR A 20 -3.25 -7.14 -3.18
CA TYR A 20 -2.96 -8.04 -2.07
C TYR A 20 -2.64 -7.24 -0.81
N VAL A 21 -2.93 -7.85 0.33
CA VAL A 21 -2.37 -7.44 1.63
C VAL A 21 -1.50 -8.57 2.14
N MET A 22 -0.24 -8.25 2.44
CA MET A 22 0.65 -9.11 3.17
C MET A 22 0.66 -8.69 4.63
N PHE A 23 0.11 -9.53 5.47
CA PHE A 23 0.19 -9.43 6.90
C PHE A 23 1.53 -10.03 7.35
N ASN A 24 2.43 -9.17 7.79
CA ASN A 24 3.76 -9.53 8.22
C ASN A 24 4.02 -8.90 9.60
N ASN A 25 4.87 -9.52 10.41
CA ASN A 25 5.27 -8.95 11.69
C ASN A 25 6.79 -8.98 11.90
N TYR A 26 7.54 -9.35 10.85
CA TYR A 26 8.99 -9.42 10.86
C TYR A 26 9.59 -8.87 9.57
N LEU A 27 9.65 -7.54 9.48
CA LEU A 27 10.42 -6.85 8.46
C LEU A 27 11.79 -6.49 9.06
N SER A 28 12.78 -7.38 8.92
CA SER A 28 14.16 -7.05 9.29
C SER A 28 14.79 -6.12 8.25
N GLN A 29 15.50 -5.08 8.68
CA GLN A 29 16.25 -4.18 7.79
C GLN A 29 17.32 -4.92 6.96
N ASP A 30 17.71 -6.14 7.35
CA ASP A 30 18.65 -6.99 6.62
C ASP A 30 18.03 -7.71 5.42
N ASN A 31 16.69 -7.73 5.31
CA ASN A 31 16.01 -8.32 4.16
C ASN A 31 16.29 -7.48 2.90
N LYS A 32 16.66 -8.14 1.81
CA LYS A 32 16.91 -7.49 0.52
C LYS A 32 15.63 -7.48 -0.31
N LEU A 33 15.25 -6.29 -0.78
CA LEU A 33 14.22 -6.13 -1.81
C LEU A 33 14.77 -6.57 -3.17
N ASP A 34 13.93 -7.17 -4.01
CA ASP A 34 14.30 -7.54 -5.37
C ASP A 34 14.60 -6.27 -6.19
N PRO A 35 15.83 -6.09 -6.71
CA PRO A 35 16.24 -4.89 -7.42
C PRO A 35 15.71 -4.82 -8.87
N SER A 36 14.78 -5.68 -9.26
CA SER A 36 14.14 -5.66 -10.58
C SER A 36 13.56 -4.27 -10.93
N LYS A 37 13.86 -3.80 -12.15
CA LYS A 37 13.45 -2.49 -12.67
C LYS A 37 11.92 -2.30 -12.80
N LYS A 38 11.12 -3.32 -12.50
CA LYS A 38 9.67 -3.33 -12.67
C LYS A 38 8.88 -3.38 -11.36
N ILE A 39 9.56 -3.31 -10.21
CA ILE A 39 8.93 -3.25 -8.89
C ILE A 39 9.19 -1.89 -8.25
N PHE A 40 8.12 -1.23 -7.83
CA PHE A 40 8.17 0.01 -7.07
C PHE A 40 8.03 -0.28 -5.58
N TYR A 41 9.04 0.06 -4.78
CA TYR A 41 9.04 -0.11 -3.32
C TYR A 41 8.93 1.24 -2.64
N ILE A 42 7.87 1.42 -1.86
CA ILE A 42 7.63 2.68 -1.14
C ILE A 42 7.15 2.43 0.28
N ASN A 43 7.58 3.31 1.19
CA ASN A 43 7.16 3.37 2.58
C ASN A 43 7.40 2.10 3.42
N LEU A 44 8.35 1.25 3.04
CA LEU A 44 8.73 0.08 3.82
C LEU A 44 9.85 0.45 4.82
N PRO A 45 10.01 -0.30 5.93
CA PRO A 45 11.06 -0.05 6.92
C PRO A 45 12.49 -0.42 6.45
N PHE A 46 12.69 -0.77 5.17
CA PHE A 46 14.00 -1.09 4.60
C PHE A 46 14.76 0.16 4.16
N HIS A 47 16.10 0.10 4.16
CA HIS A 47 16.97 1.19 3.72
C HIS A 47 16.87 1.50 2.22
N ASN A 48 16.56 0.48 1.40
CA ASN A 48 16.44 0.61 -0.05
C ASN A 48 14.99 0.80 -0.52
N SER A 49 14.04 0.98 0.40
CA SER A 49 12.69 1.44 0.08
C SER A 49 12.67 2.94 0.03
N ILE A 50 12.02 3.50 -1.00
CA ILE A 50 11.81 4.94 -1.10
C ILE A 50 10.91 5.38 0.06
N LYS A 51 11.29 6.43 0.80
CA LYS A 51 10.40 7.06 1.80
C LYS A 51 9.46 8.02 1.10
N ILE A 52 8.21 8.13 1.59
CA ILE A 52 7.20 8.99 0.96
C ILE A 52 7.71 10.43 0.88
N SER A 53 8.25 10.96 1.97
CA SER A 53 8.80 12.32 2.01
C SER A 53 9.90 12.52 0.97
N GLU A 54 10.87 11.60 0.89
CA GLU A 54 11.97 11.66 -0.09
C GLU A 54 11.46 11.58 -1.53
N TYR A 55 10.41 10.78 -1.78
CA TYR A 55 9.79 10.72 -3.10
C TYR A 55 9.15 12.07 -3.45
N ILE A 56 8.38 12.65 -2.53
CA ILE A 56 7.68 13.91 -2.75
C ILE A 56 8.66 15.08 -2.92
N ASP A 57 9.72 15.16 -2.13
CA ASP A 57 10.73 16.23 -2.22
C ASP A 57 11.39 16.32 -3.61
N ASN A 58 11.42 15.20 -4.35
CA ASN A 58 11.99 15.10 -5.68
C ASN A 58 10.94 15.16 -6.81
N LYS A 59 9.67 15.45 -6.49
CA LYS A 59 8.56 15.45 -7.44
C LYS A 59 7.76 16.75 -7.38
N ASP A 60 7.10 17.07 -8.48
CA ASP A 60 6.24 18.25 -8.57
C ASP A 60 4.83 17.94 -8.02
N LEU A 61 4.76 17.65 -6.71
CA LEU A 61 3.48 17.48 -6.02
C LEU A 61 2.80 18.85 -5.85
N SER A 62 1.82 19.10 -6.70
CA SER A 62 0.87 20.21 -6.57
C SER A 62 -0.56 19.67 -6.57
N ILE A 63 -1.50 20.43 -5.99
CA ILE A 63 -2.93 20.08 -6.02
C ILE A 63 -3.39 19.86 -7.47
N GLU A 64 -2.96 20.73 -8.38
CA GLU A 64 -3.32 20.63 -9.81
C GLU A 64 -2.82 19.33 -10.45
N ASN A 65 -1.55 18.98 -10.24
CA ASN A 65 -0.99 17.74 -10.79
C ASN A 65 -1.67 16.51 -10.18
N TYR A 66 -1.96 16.54 -8.89
CA TYR A 66 -2.61 15.44 -8.21
C TYR A 66 -4.06 15.26 -8.69
N GLU A 67 -4.84 16.34 -8.84
CA GLU A 67 -6.18 16.30 -9.41
C GLU A 67 -6.20 15.75 -10.85
N LYS A 68 -5.19 16.09 -11.67
CA LYS A 68 -5.06 15.53 -13.03
C LYS A 68 -4.87 14.01 -12.99
N LEU A 69 -4.06 13.50 -12.08
CA LEU A 69 -3.84 12.05 -11.91
C LEU A 69 -5.10 11.35 -11.37
N ILE A 70 -5.76 11.93 -10.36
CA ILE A 70 -7.03 11.42 -9.82
C ILE A 70 -8.07 11.28 -10.93
N LYS A 71 -8.22 12.29 -11.79
CA LYS A 71 -9.12 12.25 -12.96
C LYS A 71 -8.68 11.21 -13.99
N LYS A 72 -7.38 11.14 -14.29
CA LYS A 72 -6.81 10.20 -15.27
C LYS A 72 -7.12 8.74 -14.90
N TYR A 73 -7.04 8.40 -13.62
CA TYR A 73 -7.25 7.03 -13.12
C TYR A 73 -8.64 6.80 -12.52
N ASN A 74 -9.54 7.78 -12.65
CA ASN A 74 -10.92 7.71 -12.15
C ASN A 74 -11.03 7.31 -10.67
N LEU A 75 -10.27 8.00 -9.79
CA LEU A 75 -10.35 7.80 -8.34
C LEU A 75 -11.54 8.57 -7.77
N GLU A 76 -12.55 7.87 -7.26
CA GLU A 76 -13.85 8.46 -6.88
C GLU A 76 -13.89 8.99 -5.44
N PHE A 77 -13.22 8.28 -4.53
CA PHE A 77 -13.21 8.50 -3.09
C PHE A 77 -12.04 9.37 -2.64
N ILE A 78 -10.98 9.46 -3.44
CA ILE A 78 -9.79 10.26 -3.13
C ILE A 78 -10.00 11.72 -3.53
N LYS A 79 -9.85 12.63 -2.56
CA LYS A 79 -9.98 14.07 -2.79
C LYS A 79 -8.75 14.79 -2.22
N PRO A 80 -8.03 15.58 -3.04
CA PRO A 80 -6.84 16.28 -2.61
C PRO A 80 -7.25 17.51 -1.80
N LYS A 81 -7.55 17.32 -0.52
CA LYS A 81 -7.84 18.42 0.40
C LYS A 81 -6.56 18.97 1.04
N GLU A 82 -5.62 18.09 1.36
CA GLU A 82 -4.38 18.43 2.06
C GLU A 82 -3.21 17.61 1.49
N ILE A 83 -2.41 18.20 0.59
CA ILE A 83 -1.27 17.51 -0.07
C ILE A 83 -0.11 17.19 0.88
N ILE A 84 -0.09 17.79 2.06
CA ILE A 84 0.93 17.54 3.10
C ILE A 84 0.65 16.26 3.88
N ASP A 85 -0.57 15.73 3.79
CA ASP A 85 -0.97 14.53 4.49
C ASP A 85 -0.33 13.28 3.87
N VAL A 86 0.13 12.36 4.73
CA VAL A 86 0.89 11.17 4.35
C VAL A 86 0.05 10.26 3.45
N PHE A 87 -1.26 10.16 3.71
CA PHE A 87 -2.18 9.40 2.85
C PHE A 87 -2.21 9.96 1.43
N ASN A 88 -2.37 11.26 1.26
CA ASN A 88 -2.40 11.89 -0.06
C ASN A 88 -1.07 11.77 -0.80
N GLN A 89 0.05 11.93 -0.08
CA GLN A 89 1.38 11.76 -0.66
C GLN A 89 1.63 10.33 -1.11
N LEU A 90 1.20 9.33 -0.33
CA LEU A 90 1.32 7.92 -0.69
C LEU A 90 0.51 7.59 -1.94
N VAL A 91 -0.75 8.03 -1.99
CA VAL A 91 -1.61 7.83 -3.16
C VAL A 91 -0.98 8.48 -4.38
N TYR A 92 -0.55 9.74 -4.28
CA TYR A 92 0.12 10.42 -5.38
C TYR A 92 1.32 9.63 -5.88
N ALA A 93 2.19 9.16 -4.98
CA ALA A 93 3.37 8.40 -5.36
C ALA A 93 3.03 7.10 -6.10
N ILE A 94 2.00 6.38 -5.65
CA ILE A 94 1.53 5.16 -6.33
C ILE A 94 1.03 5.50 -7.74
N ILE A 95 0.10 6.46 -7.87
CA ILE A 95 -0.57 6.73 -9.14
C ILE A 95 0.32 7.43 -10.16
N ASN A 96 1.30 8.21 -9.69
CA ASN A 96 2.28 8.86 -10.55
C ASN A 96 3.23 7.84 -11.21
N GLU A 97 3.37 6.64 -10.64
CA GLU A 97 4.31 5.62 -11.11
C GLU A 97 3.63 4.42 -11.80
N ILE A 98 2.29 4.42 -11.93
CA ILE A 98 1.51 3.35 -12.60
C ILE A 98 2.07 3.02 -13.99
N GLU A 99 2.47 4.01 -14.78
CA GLU A 99 2.97 3.77 -16.14
C GLU A 99 4.39 3.20 -16.17
N SER A 100 5.19 3.46 -15.13
CA SER A 100 6.60 3.07 -15.06
C SER A 100 6.78 1.62 -14.58
N TYR A 101 5.95 1.18 -13.62
CA TYR A 101 6.12 -0.08 -12.91
C TYR A 101 4.94 -1.02 -13.10
N ASP A 102 5.20 -2.33 -12.98
CA ASP A 102 4.15 -3.36 -13.11
C ASP A 102 3.67 -3.82 -11.73
N ILE A 103 4.53 -3.74 -10.73
CA ILE A 103 4.30 -4.22 -9.38
C ILE A 103 4.62 -3.12 -8.38
N PHE A 104 3.78 -2.98 -7.37
CA PHE A 104 3.89 -2.01 -6.31
C PHE A 104 3.91 -2.73 -4.98
N ILE A 105 4.94 -2.51 -4.18
CA ILE A 105 5.07 -3.03 -2.83
C ILE A 105 5.11 -1.84 -1.88
N VAL A 106 4.01 -1.69 -1.14
CA VAL A 106 3.65 -0.47 -0.44
C VAL A 106 3.57 -0.75 1.05
N GLY A 107 4.39 -0.09 1.85
CA GLY A 107 4.26 -0.16 3.31
C GLY A 107 3.12 0.72 3.81
N THR A 108 2.36 0.22 4.78
CA THR A 108 1.22 0.94 5.39
C THR A 108 1.58 1.66 6.68
N MET A 109 2.85 1.66 7.07
CA MET A 109 3.29 2.30 8.32
C MET A 109 2.92 3.79 8.33
N GLY A 110 2.25 4.22 9.42
CA GLY A 110 1.80 5.60 9.60
C GLY A 110 0.53 5.97 8.82
N ILE A 111 -0.11 5.02 8.15
CA ILE A 111 -1.40 5.20 7.49
C ILE A 111 -2.49 4.60 8.37
N ASP A 112 -3.55 5.36 8.64
CA ASP A 112 -4.69 4.85 9.40
C ASP A 112 -5.49 3.80 8.60
N PHE A 113 -6.24 2.96 9.31
CA PHE A 113 -6.92 1.82 8.69
C PHE A 113 -8.03 2.22 7.72
N GLU A 114 -8.74 3.32 7.95
CA GLU A 114 -9.77 3.83 7.03
C GLU A 114 -9.13 4.31 5.73
N SER A 115 -8.01 5.02 5.83
CA SER A 115 -7.18 5.41 4.69
C SER A 115 -6.71 4.18 3.90
N ILE A 116 -6.25 3.11 4.57
CA ILE A 116 -5.85 1.86 3.89
C ILE A 116 -7.03 1.26 3.13
N LYS A 117 -8.20 1.14 3.76
CA LYS A 117 -9.43 0.64 3.12
C LYS A 117 -9.78 1.43 1.87
N LEU A 118 -9.70 2.76 1.93
CA LEU A 118 -9.96 3.64 0.79
C LEU A 118 -8.98 3.40 -0.35
N ILE A 119 -7.67 3.32 -0.05
CA ILE A 119 -6.65 3.06 -1.08
C ILE A 119 -6.91 1.70 -1.73
N LEU A 120 -7.13 0.64 -0.95
CA LEU A 120 -7.35 -0.70 -1.47
C LEU A 120 -8.58 -0.75 -2.40
N LYS A 121 -9.67 -0.06 -2.03
CA LYS A 121 -10.89 0.02 -2.83
C LYS A 121 -10.63 0.64 -4.22
N GLU A 122 -9.89 1.74 -4.24
CA GLU A 122 -9.55 2.45 -5.48
C GLU A 122 -8.60 1.64 -6.37
N LEU A 123 -7.63 0.97 -5.75
CA LEU A 123 -6.63 0.21 -6.47
C LEU A 123 -7.16 -1.09 -7.09
N LEU A 124 -8.31 -1.63 -6.67
CA LEU A 124 -8.91 -2.80 -7.32
C LEU A 124 -9.18 -2.54 -8.82
N ASN A 125 -9.83 -1.42 -9.13
CA ASN A 125 -10.15 -1.07 -10.52
C ASN A 125 -8.89 -0.72 -11.32
N ILE A 126 -7.93 -0.02 -10.70
CA ILE A 126 -6.65 0.30 -11.34
C ILE A 126 -5.87 -0.97 -11.65
N ALA A 127 -5.81 -1.92 -10.71
CA ALA A 127 -5.09 -3.16 -10.88
C ALA A 127 -5.60 -3.87 -12.13
N GLU A 128 -6.91 -4.12 -12.19
CA GLU A 128 -7.55 -4.81 -13.31
C GLU A 128 -7.36 -4.06 -14.63
N THR A 129 -7.67 -2.76 -14.67
CA THR A 129 -7.64 -1.95 -15.90
C THR A 129 -6.23 -1.80 -16.48
N TYR A 130 -5.22 -1.65 -15.63
CA TYR A 130 -3.84 -1.38 -16.03
C TYR A 130 -2.92 -2.58 -15.86
N GLU A 131 -3.47 -3.77 -15.60
CA GLU A 131 -2.74 -5.02 -15.40
C GLU A 131 -1.63 -4.91 -14.35
N LYS A 132 -1.91 -4.21 -13.24
CA LYS A 132 -0.94 -3.98 -12.15
C LYS A 132 -1.11 -4.97 -11.01
N ILE A 133 -0.04 -5.13 -10.25
CA ILE A 133 -0.05 -5.91 -9.02
C ILE A 133 0.29 -4.96 -7.87
N PHE A 134 -0.60 -4.84 -6.88
CA PHE A 134 -0.35 -4.06 -5.68
C PHE A 134 -0.25 -4.98 -4.47
N ILE A 135 0.72 -4.75 -3.60
CA ILE A 135 0.92 -5.52 -2.37
C ILE A 135 1.15 -4.54 -1.23
N PHE A 136 0.17 -4.49 -0.33
CA PHE A 136 0.20 -3.66 0.87
C PHE A 136 0.81 -4.47 2.00
N ILE A 137 1.94 -4.01 2.54
CA ILE A 137 2.65 -4.68 3.62
C ILE A 137 2.19 -4.08 4.95
N GLN A 138 1.37 -4.83 5.68
CA GLN A 138 0.95 -4.51 7.04
C GLN A 138 1.92 -5.15 8.03
N ASN A 139 2.67 -4.33 8.78
CA ASN A 139 3.77 -4.75 9.66
C ASN A 139 3.35 -5.07 11.11
N GLU A 140 2.09 -4.83 11.48
CA GLU A 140 1.55 -5.03 12.84
C GLU A 140 0.59 -6.23 12.92
N SER A 141 0.93 -7.38 12.31
CA SER A 141 0.04 -8.54 12.30
C SER A 141 0.23 -9.54 13.45
N LYS A 142 -0.88 -10.17 13.89
CA LYS A 142 -0.87 -11.41 14.70
C LYS A 142 -0.33 -12.60 13.94
N ASN A 143 -0.63 -12.65 12.64
CA ASN A 143 -0.29 -13.79 11.79
C ASN A 143 1.00 -13.52 11.04
N LEU A 144 1.87 -14.52 10.99
CA LEU A 144 3.12 -14.49 10.26
C LEU A 144 2.89 -14.82 8.79
N ASP A 145 3.39 -13.97 7.90
CA ASP A 145 3.55 -14.22 6.46
C ASP A 145 2.26 -14.63 5.71
N THR A 146 1.12 -14.08 6.10
CA THR A 146 -0.13 -14.32 5.37
C THR A 146 -0.26 -13.33 4.23
N LEU A 147 -0.35 -13.83 3.00
CA LEU A 147 -0.70 -13.03 1.83
C LEU A 147 -2.16 -13.29 1.45
N GLU A 148 -2.96 -12.25 1.38
CA GLU A 148 -4.36 -12.35 1.00
C GLU A 148 -4.68 -11.46 -0.19
N LYS A 149 -5.27 -12.04 -1.24
CA LYS A 149 -5.88 -11.27 -2.33
C LYS A 149 -7.06 -10.47 -1.77
N VAL A 150 -7.15 -9.20 -2.16
CA VAL A 150 -8.26 -8.32 -1.81
C VAL A 150 -9.38 -8.50 -2.83
N ASP A 151 -10.61 -8.56 -2.33
CA ASP A 151 -11.83 -8.61 -3.13
C ASP A 151 -12.91 -7.74 -2.49
N LEU A 152 -14.03 -7.57 -3.19
CA LEU A 152 -15.13 -6.74 -2.71
C LEU A 152 -15.79 -7.28 -1.44
N LEU A 153 -15.80 -8.60 -1.22
CA LEU A 153 -16.36 -9.18 0.00
C LEU A 153 -15.52 -8.79 1.22
N LYS A 154 -14.20 -8.89 1.10
CA LYS A 154 -13.25 -8.45 2.12
C LYS A 154 -13.31 -6.95 2.39
N LEU A 155 -13.49 -6.13 1.36
CA LEU A 155 -13.65 -4.68 1.55
C LEU A 155 -14.99 -4.30 2.20
N ASN A 156 -16.05 -5.06 1.93
CA ASN A 156 -17.35 -4.85 2.56
C ASN A 156 -17.33 -5.21 4.05
N ASP A 157 -16.55 -6.22 4.44
CA ASP A 157 -16.35 -6.66 5.82
C ASP A 157 -14.92 -6.32 6.32
N PHE A 158 -14.43 -5.13 5.96
CA PHE A 158 -13.02 -4.77 6.13
C PHE A 158 -12.56 -4.82 7.58
N GLU A 159 -13.38 -4.37 8.53
CA GLU A 159 -13.01 -4.39 9.95
C GLU A 159 -12.79 -5.83 10.43
N ALA A 160 -13.75 -6.73 10.18
CA ALA A 160 -13.62 -8.12 10.62
C ALA A 160 -12.52 -8.87 9.85
N TRP A 161 -12.26 -8.52 8.60
CA TRP A 161 -11.20 -9.14 7.82
C TRP A 161 -9.80 -8.62 8.19
N TYR A 162 -9.61 -7.31 8.24
CA TYR A 162 -8.31 -6.66 8.36
C TYR A 162 -7.90 -6.49 9.82
N VAL A 163 -8.78 -5.93 10.67
CA VAL A 163 -8.46 -5.60 12.07
C VAL A 163 -8.23 -6.85 12.89
N ASN A 164 -9.01 -7.92 12.68
CA ASN A 164 -8.79 -9.19 13.38
C ASN A 164 -7.42 -9.83 13.07
N LYS A 165 -6.76 -9.41 11.99
CA LYS A 165 -5.42 -9.87 11.61
C LYS A 165 -4.32 -8.98 12.20
N LEU A 166 -4.64 -7.79 12.71
CA LEU A 166 -3.71 -6.92 13.44
C LEU A 166 -3.49 -7.45 14.86
N ARG A 167 -2.31 -7.17 15.46
CA ARG A 167 -2.01 -7.48 16.87
C ARG A 167 -3.11 -6.91 17.78
N ASP A 168 -3.44 -7.64 18.84
CA ASP A 168 -4.36 -7.11 19.86
C ASP A 168 -3.71 -5.86 20.44
N ASN A 169 -4.36 -4.71 20.29
CA ASN A 169 -3.94 -3.43 20.86
C ASN A 169 -4.10 -3.39 22.40
N ASP A 170 -4.05 -4.54 23.09
CA ASP A 170 -4.14 -4.60 24.55
C ASP A 170 -2.81 -4.24 25.24
N ASP A 171 -1.68 -4.14 24.52
CA ASP A 171 -0.39 -3.71 25.09
C ASP A 171 0.05 -2.29 24.68
N ASP A 172 -0.62 -1.63 23.72
CA ASP A 172 -0.32 -0.23 23.33
C ASP A 172 -1.60 0.56 23.08
N ALA A 173 -2.51 0.48 24.06
CA ALA A 173 -3.54 1.49 24.22
C ALA A 173 -2.86 2.85 24.49
N PHE A 174 -2.50 3.58 23.43
CA PHE A 174 -2.47 5.04 23.45
C PHE A 174 -3.91 5.52 23.64
N VAL A 175 -4.36 5.38 24.88
CA VAL A 175 -5.58 5.97 25.40
C VAL A 175 -5.38 7.49 25.33
N PHE A 176 -5.94 8.13 24.30
CA PHE A 176 -6.30 9.55 24.41
C PHE A 176 -7.42 9.65 25.46
N LYS A 177 -7.02 9.65 26.74
CA LYS A 177 -7.86 10.13 27.83
C LYS A 177 -7.83 11.65 27.71
N GLN A 178 -8.88 12.21 27.10
CA GLN A 178 -9.20 13.61 27.34
C GLN A 178 -9.45 13.76 28.85
N ARG A 179 -8.72 14.69 29.47
CA ARG A 179 -8.96 15.16 30.83
C ARG A 179 -10.18 16.08 30.86
#